data_AF-A0A958FDF2-F1
#
_entry.id   AF-A0A958FDF2-F1
#
_cell.length_a   1.000
_cell.length_b   1.000
_cell.length_c   1.000
_cell.angle_alpha   90.00
_cell.angle_beta   90.00
_cell.angle_gamma   90.00
#
_symmetry.space_group_name_H-M   'P 1'
#
loop_
_entity.id
_entity.type
_entity.pdbx_description
1 polymer ?
#
loop_
_entity_poly.entity_id
_entity_poly.type
_entity_poly.pdbx_seq_one_letter_code
_entity_poly.pdbx_strand_id
1 'polypeptide(L)' 'MISRSLRRHWLWLILALALLLRLPGLERRPMHTDEAVHAVKFGALLEEGFYEYDPFEYHGPTLNYFTLIPAWL' A
#
# COMPACT_ATOMS: atom_id res chain seq x y z
N MET A 1 0.34 36.46 -5.40
CA MET A 1 -0.48 35.39 -6.02
C MET A 1 0.45 34.35 -6.63
N ILE A 2 0.58 33.15 -6.04
CA ILE A 2 1.53 32.12 -6.52
C ILE A 2 1.07 31.57 -7.89
N SER A 3 1.99 31.37 -8.84
CA SER A 3 1.66 30.82 -10.15
C SER A 3 1.23 29.35 -10.05
N ARG A 4 0.30 28.90 -10.92
CA ARG A 4 -0.14 27.49 -10.99
C ARG A 4 1.03 26.53 -11.21
N SER A 5 2.03 26.97 -11.99
CA SER A 5 3.25 26.22 -12.24
C SER A 5 4.05 26.01 -10.95
N LEU A 6 4.28 27.06 -10.16
CA LEU A 6 5.05 26.95 -8.93
C LEU A 6 4.36 26.01 -7.92
N ARG A 7 3.03 26.06 -7.80
CA ARG A 7 2.29 25.11 -6.95
C ARG A 7 2.49 23.65 -7.36
N ARG A 8 2.48 23.36 -8.66
CA ARG A 8 2.70 22.00 -9.15
C ARG A 8 4.09 21.47 -8.81
N HIS A 9 5.13 22.30 -8.92
CA HIS A 9 6.49 21.90 -8.55
C HIS A 9 6.58 21.58 -7.06
N TRP A 10 5.97 22.41 -6.20
CA TRP A 10 5.90 22.13 -4.77
C TRP A 10 5.19 20.81 -4.45
N LEU A 11 4.06 20.52 -5.12
CA LEU A 11 3.37 19.24 -4.94
C LEU A 11 4.26 18.05 -5.30
N TRP A 12 4.96 18.11 -6.44
CA TRP A 12 5.87 17.04 -6.84
C TRP A 12 7.06 16.89 -5.90
N LEU A 13 7.64 18.00 -5.42
CA LEU A 13 8.71 17.97 -4.43
C LEU A 13 8.26 17.33 -3.11
N ILE A 14 7.06 17.66 -2.64
CA ILE A 14 6.49 17.08 -1.42
C ILE A 14 6.25 15.58 -1.60
N LEU A 15 5.69 15.17 -2.74
CA LEU A 15 5.46 13.75 -3.05
C LEU A 15 6.77 12.98 -3.13
N ALA A 16 7.79 13.51 -3.83
CA ALA A 16 9.10 12.89 -3.93
C ALA A 16 9.76 12.74 -2.55
N LEU A 17 9.71 13.79 -1.72
CA LEU A 17 10.24 13.74 -0.36
C LEU A 17 9.50 12.73 0.52
N ALA A 18 8.16 12.66 0.42
CA ALA A 18 7.38 11.70 1.17
C ALA A 18 7.73 10.24 0.79
N LEU A 19 7.92 9.95 -0.49
CA LEU A 19 8.35 8.63 -0.96
C LEU A 19 9.77 8.30 -0.50
N LEU A 20 10.70 9.25 -0.61
CA LEU A 20 12.09 9.08 -0.15
C LEU A 20 12.18 8.78 1.34
N LEU A 21 11.28 9.32 2.15
CA LEU A 21 11.27 9.09 3.59
C LEU A 21 10.54 7.81 4.00
N ARG A 22 9.60 7.31 3.19
CA ARG A 22 8.72 6.18 3.59
C ARG A 22 9.04 4.85 2.95
N LEU A 23 9.63 4.83 1.75
CA LEU A 23 9.89 3.58 1.02
C LEU A 23 11.18 2.86 1.44
N PRO A 24 12.30 3.53 1.77
CA PRO A 24 13.53 2.81 2.07
C PRO A 24 13.43 1.95 3.32
N GLY A 25 13.78 0.67 3.21
CA GLY A 25 13.93 -0.24 4.35
C GLY A 25 12.60 -0.65 5.00
N LEU A 26 11.49 -0.67 4.25
CA LEU A 26 10.19 -1.15 4.74
C LEU A 26 10.26 -2.58 5.31
N GLU A 27 11.16 -3.41 4.77
CA GLU A 27 11.42 -4.79 5.18
C GLU A 27 12.20 -4.92 6.50
N ARG A 28 12.78 -3.82 7.01
CA ARG A 28 13.70 -3.87 8.16
C ARG A 28 13.00 -3.84 9.51
N ARG A 29 11.68 -3.65 9.52
CA ARG A 29 10.86 -3.66 10.74
C ARG A 29 9.97 -4.90 10.77
N PRO A 30 9.64 -5.42 11.96
CA PRO A 30 8.59 -6.43 12.06
C PRO A 30 7.26 -5.86 11.55
N MET A 31 6.44 -6.73 10.98
CA MET A 31 5.08 -6.37 10.58
C MET A 31 4.25 -5.99 11.82
N HIS A 32 3.48 -4.92 11.71
CA HIS A 32 2.37 -4.68 12.63
C HIS A 32 1.35 -5.82 12.52
N THR A 33 0.55 -6.06 13.56
CA THR A 33 -0.43 -7.15 13.58
C THR A 33 -1.36 -7.11 12.36
N ASP A 34 -1.87 -5.93 12.01
CA ASP A 34 -2.73 -5.74 10.83
C ASP A 34 -1.98 -5.99 9.51
N GLU A 35 -0.70 -5.60 9.43
CA GLU A 35 0.13 -5.88 8.25
C GLU A 35 0.30 -7.40 8.08
N ALA A 36 0.50 -8.14 9.17
CA ALA A 36 0.65 -9.59 9.15
C ALA A 36 -0.66 -10.30 8.76
N VAL A 37 -1.81 -9.87 9.31
CA VAL A 37 -3.13 -10.41 8.94
C VAL A 37 -3.38 -10.22 7.44
N HIS A 38 -3.10 -9.03 6.91
CA HIS A 38 -3.24 -8.77 5.48
C HIS A 38 -2.23 -9.53 4.63
N ALA A 39 -1.00 -9.73 5.10
CA ALA A 39 -0.01 -10.54 4.39
C ALA A 39 -0.47 -12.00 4.22
N VAL A 40 -1.08 -12.61 5.24
CA VAL A 40 -1.62 -13.98 5.16
C VAL A 40 -2.78 -14.05 4.17
N LYS A 41 -3.74 -13.12 4.25
CA LYS A 41 -4.89 -13.09 3.33
C LYS A 41 -4.47 -12.82 1.89
N PHE A 42 -3.51 -11.91 1.71
CA PHE A 42 -2.94 -11.63 0.41
C PHE A 42 -2.17 -12.83 -0.14
N GLY A 43 -1.48 -13.59 0.71
CA GLY A 43 -0.82 -14.85 0.32
C GLY A 43 -1.79 -15.84 -0.31
N ALA A 44 -2.92 -16.11 0.33
CA ALA A 44 -3.98 -16.96 -0.23
C ALA A 44 -4.50 -16.42 -1.58
N LEU A 45 -4.69 -15.09 -1.68
CA LEU A 45 -5.11 -14.47 -2.95
C LEU A 45 -4.04 -14.60 -4.04
N LEU A 46 -2.77 -14.42 -3.69
CA LEU A 46 -1.65 -14.45 -4.64
C LEU A 46 -1.37 -15.87 -5.15
N GLU A 47 -1.41 -16.85 -4.26
CA GLU A 47 -1.03 -18.24 -4.56
C GLU A 47 -2.20 -19.08 -5.07
N GLU A 48 -3.40 -18.89 -4.51
CA GLU A 48 -4.57 -19.72 -4.79
C GLU A 48 -5.62 -18.98 -5.64
N GLY A 49 -5.48 -17.66 -5.82
CA GLY A 49 -6.48 -16.84 -6.50
C GLY A 49 -7.75 -16.60 -5.68
N PHE A 50 -7.71 -16.89 -4.38
CA PHE A 50 -8.88 -16.89 -3.50
C PHE A 50 -8.80 -15.82 -2.41
N TYR A 51 -9.91 -15.10 -2.20
CA TYR A 51 -10.07 -14.18 -1.06
C TYR A 51 -11.47 -14.34 -0.45
N GLU A 52 -11.53 -14.75 0.81
CA GLU A 52 -12.77 -14.83 1.58
C GLU A 52 -13.01 -13.54 2.35
N TYR A 53 -14.11 -12.86 2.02
CA TYR A 53 -14.55 -11.67 2.75
C TYR A 53 -15.42 -12.07 3.94
N ASP A 54 -14.99 -11.67 5.14
CA ASP A 54 -15.80 -11.74 6.35
C ASP A 54 -16.07 -10.31 6.87
N PRO A 55 -17.33 -9.84 6.83
CA PRO A 55 -17.72 -8.51 7.28
C PRO A 55 -17.72 -8.33 8.80
N PHE A 56 -17.63 -9.40 9.59
CA PHE A 56 -17.63 -9.32 11.05
C PHE A 56 -16.25 -9.01 11.62
N GLU A 57 -15.18 -9.44 10.93
CA GLU A 57 -13.81 -9.36 11.44
C GLU A 57 -12.91 -8.46 10.57
N TYR A 58 -13.26 -8.18 9.30
CA TYR A 58 -12.34 -7.50 8.37
C TYR A 58 -12.93 -6.38 7.53
N HIS A 59 -12.04 -5.51 7.05
CA HIS A 59 -12.35 -4.57 5.99
C HIS A 59 -12.50 -5.23 4.62
N GLY A 60 -13.17 -4.52 3.71
CA GLY A 60 -13.41 -4.97 2.33
C GLY A 60 -12.12 -5.35 1.59
N PRO A 61 -12.25 -6.13 0.50
CA PRO A 61 -11.13 -6.80 -0.15
C PRO A 61 -10.20 -5.86 -0.93
N THR A 62 -10.56 -4.57 -1.03
CA THR A 62 -9.91 -3.56 -1.86
C THR A 62 -8.40 -3.54 -1.70
N LEU A 63 -7.90 -3.52 -0.45
CA LEU A 63 -6.46 -3.49 -0.20
C LEU A 63 -5.76 -4.72 -0.82
N ASN A 64 -6.26 -5.92 -0.56
CA ASN A 64 -5.64 -7.16 -1.04
C ASN A 64 -5.62 -7.24 -2.57
N TYR A 65 -6.70 -6.86 -3.26
CA TYR A 65 -6.72 -6.85 -4.73
C TYR A 65 -5.81 -5.77 -5.33
N PHE A 66 -5.73 -4.57 -4.73
CA PHE A 66 -4.80 -3.56 -5.22
C PHE A 66 -3.33 -3.94 -4.99
N THR A 67 -3.02 -4.75 -3.98
CA THR A 67 -1.68 -5.30 -3.74
C THR A 67 -1.22 -6.27 -4.83
N LEU A 68 -2.13 -6.87 -5.62
CA LEU A 68 -1.73 -7.70 -6.78
C LEU A 68 -0.93 -6.92 -7.82
N ILE A 69 -1.24 -5.63 -8.00
CA ILE A 69 -0.58 -4.78 -9.01
C ILE A 69 0.94 -4.71 -8.73
N PRO A 70 1.42 -4.24 -7.57
CA PRO A 70 2.85 -4.23 -7.27
C PRO A 70 3.46 -5.61 -7.07
N ALA A 71 2.68 -6.65 -6.74
CA ALA A 71 3.20 -8.01 -6.61
C ALA A 71 3.56 -8.68 -7.95
N TRP A 72 2.98 -8.19 -9.05
CA TRP A 72 3.25 -8.67 -10.41
C TRP A 72 4.21 -7.78 -11.22
N LEU A 73 4.64 -6.66 -10.67
CA LEU A 73 5.66 -5.78 -11.26
C LEU A 73 7.07 -6.28 -10.91
#